data_AF-A0A967CYW5-F1
#
_entry.id   AF-A0A967CYW5-F1
#
_cell.length_a   1.000
_cell.length_b   1.000
_cell.length_c   1.000
_cell.angle_alpha   90.00
_cell.angle_beta   90.00
_cell.angle_gamma   90.00
#
_symmetry.space_group_name_H-M   'P 1'
#
loop_
_entity.id
_entity.type
_entity.pdbx_description
1 polymer ?
#
loop_
_entity_poly.entity_id
_entity_poly.type
_entity_poly.pdbx_seq_one_letter_code
_entity_poly.pdbx_strand_id
1 'polypeptide(L)'
;MIRSVDAADSAESPSKQVYEVTTPGRLHFGMLSFGQPYGRSFGGLGAMIAGCGVRVRLRRATSFSAVSHVGERAIGVAQRCAAAWGLDEHSCCAIETLEIPRQHIGLGTGTQLELAVA
;
A
#
# COMPACT_ATOMS: atom_id res chain seq x y z
N MET A 1 -4.13 9.66 -1.83
CA MET A 1 -4.31 10.37 -3.12
C MET A 1 -3.60 9.57 -4.19
N ILE A 2 -4.26 9.28 -5.31
CA ILE A 2 -3.66 8.58 -6.46
C ILE A 2 -3.44 9.64 -7.55
N ARG A 3 -2.23 9.70 -8.13
CA ARG A 3 -1.90 10.61 -9.24
C ARG A 3 -1.35 9.80 -10.42
N SER A 4 -1.86 10.07 -11.62
CA SER A 4 -1.26 9.60 -12.89
C SER A 4 -0.17 10.57 -13.30
N VAL A 5 0.99 10.06 -13.74
CA VAL A 5 2.08 10.87 -14.30
C VAL A 5 2.24 10.48 -15.78
N ASP A 6 1.95 11.40 -16.70
CA ASP A 6 2.06 11.14 -18.13
C ASP A 6 3.53 11.20 -18.60
N ALA A 7 3.95 10.16 -19.32
CA ALA A 7 5.14 10.20 -20.15
C ALA A 7 4.71 10.55 -21.59
N ALA A 8 5.35 11.56 -22.19
CA ALA A 8 5.02 12.13 -23.50
C ALA A 8 4.75 11.09 -24.60
N ASP A 9 3.74 11.41 -25.41
CA ASP A 9 3.04 10.59 -26.40
C ASP A 9 3.83 10.32 -27.69
N SER A 10 3.89 9.05 -28.12
CA SER A 10 3.81 8.63 -29.54
C SER A 10 3.89 7.09 -29.68
N ALA A 11 2.88 6.52 -30.37
CA ALA A 11 2.75 5.18 -30.98
C ALA A 11 2.75 3.92 -30.06
N GLU A 12 1.75 3.06 -30.28
CA GLU A 12 1.38 1.84 -29.53
C GLU A 12 2.56 1.08 -28.89
N SER A 13 2.67 1.24 -27.58
CA SER A 13 3.46 0.42 -26.66
C SER A 13 2.62 0.25 -25.39
N PRO A 14 2.68 -0.90 -24.68
CA PRO A 14 1.92 -1.08 -23.44
C PRO A 14 2.22 0.11 -22.52
N SER A 15 1.15 0.82 -22.16
CA SER A 15 1.22 2.19 -21.70
C SER A 15 2.25 2.39 -20.58
N LYS A 16 3.09 3.40 -20.76
CA LYS A 16 4.14 3.85 -19.83
C LYS A 16 3.56 4.52 -18.56
N GLN A 17 2.33 4.17 -18.20
CA GLN A 17 1.59 4.81 -17.12
C GLN A 17 2.24 4.48 -15.77
N VAL A 18 2.55 5.54 -15.05
CA VAL A 18 3.12 5.49 -13.71
C VAL A 18 2.09 6.07 -12.75
N TYR A 19 1.78 5.31 -11.71
CA TYR A 19 0.84 5.69 -10.67
C TYR A 19 1.59 5.94 -9.37
N GLU A 20 1.37 7.09 -8.76
CA GLU A 20 1.87 7.38 -7.42
C GLU A 20 0.72 7.41 -6.43
N VAL A 21 0.80 6.56 -5.41
CA VAL A 21 -0.20 6.42 -4.36
C VAL A 21 0.40 6.88 -3.05
N THR A 22 -0.27 7.81 -2.38
CA THR A 22 0.08 8.25 -1.03
C THR A 22 -1.03 7.92 -0.05
N THR A 23 -0.67 7.22 1.02
CA THR A 23 -1.50 6.98 2.20
C THR A 23 -0.97 7.78 3.38
N PRO A 24 -1.84 8.35 4.25
CA PRO A 24 -1.39 9.11 5.42
C PRO A 24 -0.72 8.20 6.46
N GLY A 25 -0.04 8.79 7.44
CA GLY A 25 0.36 8.06 8.64
C GLY A 25 -0.88 7.69 9.46
N ARG A 26 -0.81 6.63 10.26
CA ARG A 26 -1.89 6.26 11.19
C ARG A 26 -1.33 5.99 12.56
N LEU A 27 -1.77 6.73 13.57
CA LEU A 27 -1.59 6.35 14.98
C LEU A 27 -2.57 5.24 15.34
N HIS A 28 -2.09 4.22 16.03
CA HIS A 28 -2.93 3.13 16.52
C HIS A 28 -3.09 3.20 18.04
N PHE A 29 -4.34 3.27 18.50
CA PHE A 29 -4.69 3.27 19.91
C PHE A 29 -5.40 1.96 20.23
N GLY A 30 -4.73 1.09 20.98
CA GLY A 30 -5.25 -0.22 21.37
C GLY A 30 -4.24 -0.98 22.25
N MET A 31 -4.64 -2.08 22.88
CA MET A 31 -6.00 -2.65 22.88
C MET A 31 -6.91 -1.95 23.91
N LEU A 32 -8.07 -1.47 23.46
CA LEU A 32 -9.11 -0.89 24.31
C LEU A 32 -10.08 -1.99 24.74
N SER A 33 -10.35 -2.12 26.04
CA SER A 33 -11.36 -3.03 26.57
C SER A 33 -12.75 -2.38 26.52
N PHE A 34 -13.74 -3.10 26.01
CA PHE A 34 -15.12 -2.62 25.92
C PHE A 34 -16.02 -3.06 27.09
N GLY A 35 -15.42 -3.64 28.14
CA GLY A 35 -16.08 -3.86 29.44
C GLY A 35 -17.33 -4.75 29.40
N GLN A 36 -17.40 -5.73 28.50
CA GLN A 36 -18.59 -6.57 28.35
C GLN A 36 -18.68 -7.62 29.48
N PRO A 37 -19.85 -7.77 30.14
CA PRO A 37 -20.01 -8.68 31.27
C PRO A 37 -19.93 -10.18 30.91
N TYR A 38 -20.09 -10.54 29.63
CA TYR A 38 -20.14 -11.93 29.17
C TYR A 38 -18.97 -12.37 28.29
N GLY A 39 -17.85 -11.61 28.26
CA GLY A 39 -16.67 -12.04 27.52
C GLY A 39 -15.59 -10.98 27.34
N ARG A 40 -14.42 -11.42 26.89
CA ARG A 40 -13.32 -10.53 26.51
C ARG A 40 -13.65 -9.86 25.17
N SER A 41 -13.88 -8.55 25.20
CA SER A 41 -14.09 -7.73 24.00
C SER A 41 -13.05 -6.61 23.98
N PHE A 42 -12.20 -6.64 22.96
CA PHE A 42 -11.13 -5.66 22.75
C PHE A 42 -11.16 -5.11 21.33
N GLY A 43 -10.70 -3.87 21.17
CA GLY A 43 -10.52 -3.26 19.87
C GLY A 43 -9.51 -2.13 19.91
N GLY A 44 -9.60 -1.23 18.95
CA GLY A 44 -8.74 -0.07 18.90
C GLY A 44 -9.26 0.98 17.94
N LEU A 45 -8.65 2.16 18.00
CA LEU A 45 -8.95 3.29 17.14
C LEU A 45 -7.71 3.66 16.32
N GLY A 46 -7.93 4.10 15.08
CA GLY A 46 -6.88 4.66 14.23
C GLY A 46 -7.13 6.14 13.99
N ALA A 47 -6.11 6.98 14.17
CA ALA A 47 -6.16 8.39 13.76
C ALA A 47 -5.21 8.62 12.59
N MET A 48 -5.73 9.13 11.47
CA MET A 48 -4.91 9.51 10.33
C MET A 48 -4.16 10.81 10.63
N ILE A 49 -2.88 10.85 10.31
CA ILE A 49 -2.02 12.02 10.48
C ILE A 49 -1.28 12.33 9.18
N ALA A 50 -1.14 13.62 8.88
CA ALA A 50 -0.43 14.08 7.70
C ALA A 50 1.10 14.07 7.91
N GLY A 51 1.86 14.12 6.81
CA GLY A 51 3.31 14.36 6.84
C GLY A 51 4.21 13.16 7.15
N CYS A 52 3.66 12.01 7.55
CA CYS A 52 4.44 10.79 7.82
C CYS A 52 3.76 9.53 7.25
N GLY A 53 3.34 9.64 5.98
CA GLY A 53 2.61 8.60 5.26
C GLY A 53 3.50 7.64 4.47
N VAL A 54 2.87 6.72 3.75
CA VAL A 54 3.56 5.84 2.79
C VAL A 54 3.32 6.37 1.39
N ARG A 55 4.38 6.41 0.58
CA ARG A 55 4.33 6.83 -0.82
C ARG A 55 4.95 5.75 -1.67
N VAL A 56 4.15 5.18 -2.57
CA VAL A 56 4.58 4.13 -3.51
C VAL A 56 4.32 4.58 -4.92
N ARG A 57 5.17 4.11 -5.83
CA ARG A 57 5.04 4.26 -7.26
C ARG A 57 4.88 2.90 -7.90
N LEU A 58 3.87 2.76 -8.75
CA LEU A 58 3.58 1.54 -9.49
C LEU A 58 3.67 1.82 -10.98
N ARG A 59 4.21 0.85 -11.72
CA ARG A 59 4.16 0.83 -13.18
C ARG A 59 3.87 -0.59 -13.65
N ARG A 60 3.23 -0.74 -14.80
CA ARG A 60 3.02 -2.05 -15.42
C ARG A 60 4.38 -2.74 -15.68
N ALA A 61 4.41 -4.05 -15.48
CA ALA A 61 5.60 -4.88 -15.65
C ALA A 61 5.19 -6.27 -16.16
N THR A 62 6.17 -7.07 -16.58
CA THR A 62 5.96 -8.47 -16.99
C THR A 62 5.96 -9.44 -15.81
N SER A 63 6.41 -8.99 -14.64
CA SER A 63 6.40 -9.75 -13.38
C SER A 63 6.27 -8.80 -12.19
N PHE A 64 5.71 -9.30 -11.09
CA PHE A 64 5.70 -8.56 -9.83
C PHE A 64 7.13 -8.38 -9.33
N SER A 65 7.51 -7.13 -9.10
CA SER A 65 8.84 -6.78 -8.59
C SER A 65 8.75 -5.58 -7.68
N ALA A 66 9.68 -5.49 -6.73
CA ALA A 66 9.77 -4.34 -5.84
C ALA A 66 11.20 -4.12 -5.38
N VAL A 67 11.59 -2.85 -5.20
CA VAL A 67 12.91 -2.46 -4.70
C VAL A 67 12.74 -1.66 -3.41
N SER A 68 12.75 -2.35 -2.27
CA SER A 68 12.81 -1.74 -0.92
C SER A 68 12.92 -2.82 0.15
N HIS A 69 13.23 -2.44 1.39
CA HIS A 69 13.18 -3.35 2.55
C HIS A 69 11.78 -3.89 2.88
N VAL A 70 10.72 -3.35 2.25
CA VAL A 70 9.33 -3.84 2.35
C VAL A 70 8.84 -4.49 1.07
N GLY A 71 9.74 -4.76 0.11
CA GLY A 71 9.40 -5.21 -1.24
C GLY A 71 8.61 -6.52 -1.27
N GLU A 72 9.02 -7.51 -0.49
CA GLU A 72 8.30 -8.80 -0.39
C GLU A 72 6.86 -8.62 0.08
N ARG A 73 6.63 -7.75 1.08
CA ARG A 73 5.28 -7.44 1.57
C ARG A 73 4.46 -6.75 0.48
N ALA A 74 5.04 -5.79 -0.24
CA ALA A 74 4.35 -5.08 -1.32
C ALA A 74 3.96 -6.04 -2.46
N ILE A 75 4.88 -6.90 -2.90
CA ILE A 75 4.60 -7.93 -3.92
C ILE A 75 3.48 -8.86 -3.45
N GLY A 76 3.55 -9.33 -2.20
CA GLY A 76 2.52 -10.21 -1.65
C GLY A 76 1.12 -9.57 -1.61
N VAL A 77 1.02 -8.25 -1.36
CA VAL A 77 -0.26 -7.52 -1.44
C VAL A 77 -0.75 -7.46 -2.89
N ALA A 78 0.10 -7.04 -3.82
CA ALA A 78 -0.26 -6.91 -5.23
C ALA A 78 -0.73 -8.25 -5.83
N GLN A 79 -0.06 -9.35 -5.50
CA GLN A 79 -0.46 -10.71 -5.89
C GLN A 79 -1.82 -11.10 -5.30
N ARG A 80 -2.08 -10.80 -4.03
CA ARG A 80 -3.38 -11.07 -3.40
C ARG A 80 -4.49 -10.25 -4.05
N CYS A 81 -4.24 -8.99 -4.39
CA CYS A 81 -5.21 -8.14 -5.08
C CYS A 81 -5.50 -8.66 -6.50
N ALA A 82 -4.46 -8.99 -7.27
CA ALA A 82 -4.62 -9.56 -8.60
C ALA A 82 -5.46 -10.85 -8.56
N ALA A 83 -5.18 -11.75 -7.61
CA ALA A 83 -5.96 -12.97 -7.41
C ALA A 83 -7.41 -12.67 -7.00
N ALA A 84 -7.62 -11.76 -6.04
CA ALA A 84 -8.95 -11.40 -5.54
C ALA A 84 -9.83 -10.72 -6.59
N TRP A 85 -9.22 -10.03 -7.55
CA TRP A 85 -9.91 -9.33 -8.64
C TRP A 85 -9.96 -10.11 -9.95
N GLY A 86 -9.39 -11.32 -9.99
CA GLY A 86 -9.37 -12.15 -11.20
C GLY A 86 -8.57 -11.52 -12.36
N LEU A 87 -7.48 -10.81 -12.05
CA LEU A 87 -6.62 -10.20 -13.06
C LEU A 87 -5.71 -11.25 -13.70
N ASP A 88 -5.40 -11.04 -14.99
CA ASP A 88 -4.52 -11.90 -15.78
C ASP A 88 -3.03 -11.64 -15.50
N GLU A 89 -2.15 -12.44 -16.13
CA GLU A 89 -0.70 -12.33 -16.03
C GLU A 89 -0.15 -10.96 -16.50
N HIS A 90 -0.93 -10.20 -17.27
CA HIS A 90 -0.54 -8.87 -17.75
C HIS A 90 -0.79 -7.77 -16.71
N SER A 91 -1.41 -8.09 -15.58
CA SER A 91 -1.62 -7.16 -14.45
C SER A 91 -0.41 -6.98 -13.53
N CYS A 92 0.71 -7.67 -13.83
CA CYS A 92 1.94 -7.54 -13.08
C CYS A 92 2.44 -6.08 -13.01
N CYS A 93 3.04 -5.71 -11.88
CA CYS A 93 3.56 -4.37 -11.67
C CYS A 93 4.92 -4.36 -10.96
N ALA A 94 5.72 -3.34 -11.28
CA ALA A 94 6.91 -2.98 -10.54
C ALA A 94 6.56 -1.89 -9.53
N ILE A 95 6.92 -2.12 -8.26
CA ILE A 95 6.56 -1.28 -7.13
C ILE A 95 7.83 -0.65 -6.54
N GLU A 96 7.86 0.67 -6.47
CA GLU A 96 8.92 1.43 -5.83
C GLU A 96 8.36 2.12 -4.58
N THR A 97 8.98 1.88 -3.43
CA THR A 97 8.62 2.57 -2.18
C THR A 97 9.44 3.84 -2.07
N LEU A 98 8.81 4.99 -2.32
CA LEU A 98 9.48 6.30 -2.31
C LEU A 98 9.67 6.83 -0.89
N GLU A 99 8.64 6.69 -0.06
CA GLU A 99 8.66 7.13 1.34
C GLU A 99 7.92 6.12 2.21
N ILE A 100 8.51 5.82 3.37
CA ILE A 100 7.90 4.96 4.37
C ILE A 100 8.48 5.30 5.75
N PRO A 101 7.64 5.53 6.78
CA PRO A 101 8.14 5.73 8.13
C PRO A 101 8.81 4.47 8.65
N ARG A 102 9.70 4.62 9.65
CA ARG A 102 10.27 3.45 10.33
C ARG A 102 9.15 2.56 10.87
N GLN A 103 9.40 1.26 10.87
CA GLN A 103 8.46 0.31 11.48
C GLN A 103 8.55 0.40 13.01
N HIS A 104 7.47 0.02 13.69
CA HIS A 104 7.39 -0.10 15.15
C HIS A 104 7.56 1.21 15.96
N ILE A 105 7.33 2.37 15.35
CA ILE A 105 7.32 3.67 16.05
C ILE A 105 5.91 4.16 16.43
N GLY A 106 4.94 3.25 16.54
CA GLY A 106 3.53 3.59 16.81
C GLY A 106 2.72 4.07 15.59
N LEU A 107 3.36 4.14 14.42
CA LEU A 107 2.70 4.38 13.14
C LEU A 107 2.31 3.04 12.50
N GLY A 108 1.05 2.91 12.08
CA GLY A 108 0.47 1.74 11.40
C GLY A 108 1.02 1.51 9.99
N THR A 109 2.33 1.66 9.80
CA THR A 109 3.06 1.64 8.54
C THR A 109 2.76 0.40 7.71
N GLY A 110 2.64 -0.77 8.34
CA GLY A 110 2.28 -2.02 7.64
C GLY A 110 0.94 -1.89 6.91
N THR A 111 -0.13 -1.55 7.63
CA THR A 111 -1.45 -1.36 7.00
C THR A 111 -1.45 -0.25 5.95
N GLN A 112 -0.72 0.84 6.19
CA GLN A 112 -0.67 1.96 5.24
C GLN A 112 0.06 1.60 3.95
N LEU A 113 1.07 0.71 4.00
CA LEU A 113 1.70 0.14 2.81
C LEU A 113 0.73 -0.75 2.05
N GLU A 114 0.01 -1.65 2.74
CA GLU A 114 -0.95 -2.54 2.07
C GLU A 114 -2.05 -1.74 1.37
N LEU A 115 -2.59 -0.70 2.03
CA LEU A 115 -3.56 0.21 1.43
C LEU A 115 -3.02 1.06 0.28
N ALA A 116 -1.70 1.30 0.22
CA ALA A 116 -1.10 2.06 -0.87
C ALA A 116 -0.86 1.18 -2.11
N VAL A 117 -0.72 -0.12 -1.92
CA VAL A 117 -0.44 -1.10 -2.98
C VAL A 117 -1.71 -1.73 -3.54
N ALA A 118 -2.70 -2.00 -2.67
CA ALA A 118 -4.00 -2.53 -3.07
C ALA A 118 -4.75 -1.50 -3.92
#